data_AF-C9RCD7-F1
#
_entry.id   AF-C9RCD7-F1
#
_cell.length_a   1.000
_cell.length_b   1.000
_cell.length_c   1.000
_cell.angle_alpha   90.00
_cell.angle_beta   90.00
_cell.angle_gamma   90.00
#
_symmetry.space_group_name_H-M   'P 1'
#
loop_
_entity.id
_entity.type
_entity.pdbx_description
1 polymer ?
#
loop_
_entity_poly.entity_id
_entity_poly.type
_entity_poly.pdbx_seq_one_letter_code
_entity_poly.pdbx_strand_id
1 'polypeptide(L)'
;MRTLLIKAFLCPVFLLPAVLTRGQALWLPVLLVSLASAGLLFTSFWGWASVLASAAACASFSMQAVLGFCPSCFAGAALFLAGAFLAAVGAPAGKQRAAALLCLFLPVLALGWLSRTVPPGVPGEAGVLPVAGGSVREESRAAPTTDRASPGPGSSPEGAPPPGGKVELYFSPSCPACGEAVLEAARADPEGERWVPVVVPGTAFHLGEEELARAGYRGAVRRDARSPCGHVPCFFLDGRPVAREEALSFVRQGRPEP
;
A
#
# COMPACT_ATOMS: atom_id res chain seq x y z
N MET A 1 -43.89 -4.68 -8.74
CA MET A 1 -43.27 -5.11 -7.47
C MET A 1 -41.88 -5.73 -7.64
N ARG A 2 -41.68 -6.76 -8.48
CA ARG A 2 -40.35 -7.41 -8.66
C ARG A 2 -39.21 -6.46 -9.03
N THR A 3 -39.46 -5.50 -9.92
CA THR A 3 -38.46 -4.49 -10.35
C THR A 3 -38.05 -3.52 -9.23
N LEU A 4 -38.93 -3.19 -8.29
CA LEU A 4 -38.61 -2.31 -7.16
C LEU A 4 -37.74 -3.03 -6.11
N LEU A 5 -38.03 -4.30 -5.84
CA LEU A 5 -37.21 -5.14 -4.94
C LEU A 5 -35.79 -5.31 -5.47
N ILE A 6 -35.64 -5.55 -6.79
CA ILE A 6 -34.33 -5.66 -7.44
C ILE A 6 -33.55 -4.33 -7.33
N LYS A 7 -34.21 -3.19 -7.58
CA LYS A 7 -33.59 -1.86 -7.44
C LYS A 7 -33.13 -1.57 -6.00
N ALA A 8 -33.96 -1.90 -5.01
CA ALA A 8 -33.63 -1.73 -3.60
C ALA A 8 -32.43 -2.59 -3.18
N PHE A 9 -32.30 -3.80 -3.72
CA PHE A 9 -31.18 -4.69 -3.44
C PHE A 9 -29.88 -4.26 -4.15
N LEU A 10 -29.97 -3.65 -5.33
CA LEU A 10 -28.82 -3.21 -6.10
C LEU A 10 -28.21 -1.90 -5.61
N CYS A 11 -29.03 -0.97 -5.11
CA CYS A 11 -28.56 0.32 -4.61
C CYS A 11 -27.37 0.22 -3.62
N PRO A 12 -27.42 -0.64 -2.56
CA PRO A 12 -26.29 -0.77 -1.64
C PRO A 12 -25.05 -1.37 -2.32
N VAL A 13 -25.19 -2.26 -3.30
CA VAL A 13 -24.06 -2.84 -4.04
C VAL A 13 -23.27 -1.76 -4.78
N PHE A 14 -23.96 -0.75 -5.32
CA PHE A 14 -23.31 0.38 -6.00
C PHE A 14 -22.74 1.41 -5.04
N LEU A 15 -23.30 1.58 -3.84
CA LEU A 15 -22.81 2.57 -2.87
C LEU A 15 -21.69 2.03 -1.96
N LEU A 16 -21.61 0.71 -1.77
CA LEU A 16 -20.62 0.07 -0.91
C LEU A 16 -19.17 0.38 -1.31
N PRO A 17 -18.78 0.42 -2.60
CA PRO A 17 -17.44 0.84 -3.01
C PRO A 17 -17.05 2.23 -2.49
N ALA A 18 -17.98 3.19 -2.53
CA ALA A 18 -17.71 4.55 -2.04
C ALA A 18 -17.46 4.59 -0.53
N VAL A 19 -18.15 3.73 0.23
CA VAL A 19 -17.92 3.57 1.68
C VAL A 19 -16.56 2.94 1.96
N LEU A 20 -16.16 1.95 1.17
CA LEU A 20 -14.88 1.25 1.32
C LEU A 20 -13.66 2.11 0.93
N THR A 21 -13.85 3.12 0.08
CA THR A 21 -12.77 4.02 -0.38
C THR A 21 -12.59 5.29 0.47
N ARG A 22 -13.26 5.40 1.62
CA ARG A 22 -13.20 6.61 2.46
C ARG A 22 -11.76 6.88 2.91
N GLY A 23 -11.21 8.04 2.56
CA GLY A 23 -9.87 8.48 2.96
C GLY A 23 -8.79 8.44 1.86
N GLN A 24 -9.09 7.94 0.66
CA GLN A 24 -8.15 7.98 -0.48
C GLN A 24 -8.49 9.10 -1.46
N ALA A 25 -7.51 9.74 -2.10
CA ALA A 25 -7.72 10.85 -3.04
C ALA A 25 -8.70 10.55 -4.21
N LEU A 26 -8.92 9.27 -4.52
CA LEU A 26 -9.81 8.79 -5.59
C LEU A 26 -11.23 8.47 -5.13
N TRP A 27 -11.61 8.78 -3.88
CA TRP A 27 -12.96 8.49 -3.37
C TRP A 27 -14.07 9.24 -4.13
N LEU A 28 -13.80 10.46 -4.58
CA LEU A 28 -14.77 11.33 -5.25
C LEU A 28 -15.20 10.78 -6.63
N PRO A 29 -14.30 10.41 -7.57
CA PRO A 29 -14.72 9.82 -8.83
C PRO A 29 -15.46 8.48 -8.64
N VAL A 30 -15.05 7.65 -7.66
CA VAL A 30 -15.75 6.40 -7.33
C VAL A 30 -17.18 6.68 -6.87
N LEU A 31 -17.38 7.67 -6.01
CA LEU A 31 -18.70 8.09 -5.54
C LEU A 31 -19.58 8.60 -6.69
N LEU A 32 -19.04 9.44 -7.58
CA LEU A 32 -19.79 9.99 -8.72
C LEU A 32 -20.27 8.88 -9.66
N VAL A 33 -19.41 7.91 -9.99
CA VAL A 33 -19.77 6.76 -10.83
C VAL A 33 -20.80 5.88 -10.13
N SER A 34 -20.67 5.69 -8.82
CA SER A 34 -21.61 4.92 -8.00
C SER A 34 -23.00 5.54 -8.01
N LEU A 35 -23.09 6.87 -7.79
CA LEU A 35 -24.34 7.62 -7.81
C LEU A 35 -24.96 7.65 -9.21
N ALA A 36 -24.17 7.84 -10.26
CA ALA A 36 -24.65 7.81 -11.64
C ALA A 36 -25.21 6.43 -11.99
N SER A 37 -24.52 5.35 -11.60
CA SER A 37 -24.97 3.97 -11.83
C SER A 37 -26.27 3.67 -11.06
N ALA A 38 -26.34 4.08 -9.79
CA ALA A 38 -27.54 3.95 -8.98
C ALA A 38 -28.72 4.74 -9.57
N GLY A 39 -28.48 5.98 -10.01
CA GLY A 39 -29.49 6.82 -10.67
C GLY A 39 -30.03 6.14 -11.94
N LEU A 40 -29.14 5.61 -12.79
CA LEU A 40 -29.54 4.88 -14.00
C LEU A 40 -30.34 3.61 -13.69
N LEU A 41 -30.06 2.89 -12.60
CA LEU A 41 -30.88 1.76 -12.16
C LEU A 41 -32.31 2.17 -11.79
N PHE A 42 -32.51 3.37 -11.25
CA PHE A 42 -33.84 3.89 -10.98
C PHE A 42 -34.58 4.28 -12.26
N THR A 43 -33.87 4.59 -13.35
CA THR A 43 -34.46 4.80 -14.68
C THR A 43 -34.76 3.47 -15.42
N SER A 44 -35.32 3.55 -16.64
CA SER A 44 -35.53 2.38 -17.51
C SER A 44 -34.25 1.93 -18.25
N PHE A 45 -33.10 2.55 -17.97
CA PHE A 45 -31.86 2.39 -18.71
C PHE A 45 -30.88 1.36 -18.09
N TRP A 46 -31.38 0.16 -17.81
CA TRP A 46 -30.60 -0.94 -17.20
C TRP A 46 -29.32 -1.30 -17.98
N GLY A 47 -29.39 -1.29 -19.32
CA GLY A 47 -28.24 -1.59 -20.18
C GLY A 47 -27.10 -0.59 -19.96
N TRP A 48 -27.40 0.70 -19.85
CA TRP A 48 -26.38 1.74 -19.64
C TRP A 48 -25.76 1.66 -18.23
N ALA A 49 -26.56 1.32 -17.21
CA ALA A 49 -26.03 1.07 -15.87
C ALA A 49 -25.00 -0.08 -15.87
N SER A 50 -25.29 -1.17 -16.60
CA SER A 50 -24.36 -2.29 -16.76
C SER A 50 -23.07 -1.89 -17.47
N VAL A 51 -23.16 -1.09 -18.53
CA VAL A 51 -21.99 -0.63 -19.30
C VAL A 51 -21.10 0.26 -18.43
N LEU A 52 -21.69 1.22 -17.70
CA LEU A 52 -20.94 2.14 -16.84
C LEU A 52 -20.23 1.38 -15.70
N ALA A 53 -20.93 0.45 -15.06
CA ALA A 53 -20.37 -0.40 -14.01
C ALA A 53 -19.24 -1.29 -14.52
N SER A 54 -19.39 -1.88 -15.72
CA SER A 54 -18.36 -2.70 -16.36
C SER A 54 -17.11 -1.86 -16.70
N ALA A 55 -17.31 -0.63 -17.20
CA ALA A 55 -16.22 0.28 -17.51
C ALA A 55 -15.44 0.68 -16.24
N ALA A 56 -16.13 0.95 -15.15
CA ALA A 56 -15.52 1.26 -13.85
C ALA A 56 -14.68 0.08 -13.31
N ALA A 57 -15.22 -1.14 -13.37
CA ALA A 57 -14.49 -2.34 -12.99
C ALA A 57 -13.23 -2.56 -13.87
N CYS A 58 -13.38 -2.40 -15.19
CA CYS A 58 -12.29 -2.53 -16.15
C CYS A 58 -11.16 -1.53 -15.88
N ALA A 59 -11.49 -0.25 -15.66
CA ALA A 59 -10.53 0.78 -15.32
C ALA A 59 -9.78 0.47 -14.02
N SER A 60 -10.48 -0.02 -12.98
CA SER A 60 -9.85 -0.39 -11.71
C SER A 60 -8.91 -1.58 -11.84
N PHE A 61 -9.30 -2.65 -12.52
CA PHE A 61 -8.42 -3.81 -12.74
C PHE A 61 -7.19 -3.44 -13.58
N SER A 62 -7.37 -2.58 -14.59
CA SER A 62 -6.28 -2.12 -15.45
C SER A 62 -5.28 -1.24 -14.68
N MET A 63 -5.78 -0.34 -13.83
CA MET A 63 -4.93 0.47 -12.95
C MET A 63 -4.16 -0.40 -11.96
N GLN A 64 -4.78 -1.42 -11.38
CA GLN A 64 -4.08 -2.34 -10.48
C GLN A 64 -3.01 -3.19 -11.19
N ALA A 65 -3.17 -3.46 -12.48
CA ALA A 65 -2.15 -4.17 -13.25
C ALA A 65 -0.90 -3.31 -13.48
N VAL A 66 -1.04 -1.97 -13.51
CA VAL A 66 0.06 -1.02 -13.72
C VAL A 66 0.66 -0.52 -12.41
N LEU A 67 -0.20 -0.17 -11.45
CA LEU A 67 0.18 0.48 -10.18
C LEU A 67 0.36 -0.51 -9.02
N GLY A 68 0.03 -1.79 -9.23
CA GLY A 68 0.08 -2.81 -8.20
C GLY A 68 -1.28 -3.12 -7.58
N PHE A 69 -1.35 -4.29 -6.96
CA PHE A 69 -2.57 -4.81 -6.35
C PHE A 69 -2.96 -3.98 -5.13
N CYS A 70 -4.23 -3.63 -4.97
CA CYS A 70 -4.75 -2.99 -3.77
C CYS A 70 -6.04 -3.72 -3.35
N PRO A 71 -6.08 -4.39 -2.18
CA PRO A 71 -7.22 -5.22 -1.76
C PRO A 71 -8.56 -4.48 -1.75
N SER A 72 -8.57 -3.22 -1.28
CA SER A 72 -9.79 -2.41 -1.24
C SER A 72 -10.25 -1.98 -2.64
N CYS A 73 -9.33 -1.60 -3.53
CA CYS A 73 -9.63 -1.30 -4.93
C CYS A 73 -10.14 -2.53 -5.68
N PHE A 74 -9.56 -3.70 -5.41
CA PHE A 74 -10.01 -4.98 -5.96
C PHE A 74 -11.45 -5.31 -5.50
N ALA A 75 -11.71 -5.21 -4.19
CA ALA A 75 -13.05 -5.42 -3.65
C ALA A 75 -14.08 -4.46 -4.28
N GLY A 76 -13.74 -3.18 -4.42
CA GLY A 76 -14.57 -2.20 -5.11
C GLY A 76 -14.83 -2.56 -6.58
N ALA A 77 -13.81 -2.95 -7.33
CA ALA A 77 -13.93 -3.40 -8.72
C ALA A 77 -14.82 -4.64 -8.86
N ALA A 78 -14.66 -5.60 -7.94
CA ALA A 78 -15.47 -6.81 -7.90
C ALA A 78 -16.96 -6.50 -7.63
N LEU A 79 -17.25 -5.54 -6.73
CA LEU A 79 -18.61 -5.06 -6.49
C LEU A 79 -19.22 -4.38 -7.72
N PHE A 80 -18.45 -3.53 -8.43
CA PHE A 80 -18.90 -2.95 -9.70
C PHE A 80 -19.20 -4.03 -10.75
N LEU A 81 -18.34 -5.05 -10.87
CA LEU A 81 -18.56 -6.17 -11.78
C LEU A 81 -19.81 -6.97 -11.42
N ALA A 82 -20.03 -7.24 -10.13
CA ALA A 82 -21.25 -7.90 -9.66
C ALA A 82 -22.50 -7.06 -9.96
N GLY A 83 -22.45 -5.75 -9.70
CA GLY A 83 -23.51 -4.81 -10.04
C GLY A 83 -23.79 -4.76 -11.55
N ALA A 84 -22.75 -4.77 -12.38
CA ALA A 84 -22.86 -4.84 -13.83
C ALA A 84 -23.57 -6.12 -14.28
N PHE A 85 -23.16 -7.27 -13.75
CA PHE A 85 -23.77 -8.56 -14.06
C PHE A 85 -25.26 -8.57 -13.72
N LEU A 86 -25.63 -8.12 -12.52
CA LEU A 86 -27.02 -8.08 -12.10
C LEU A 86 -27.85 -7.11 -12.94
N ALA A 87 -27.29 -5.95 -13.32
CA ALA A 87 -27.95 -5.01 -14.22
C ALA A 87 -28.15 -5.60 -15.64
N ALA A 88 -27.18 -6.33 -16.18
CA ALA A 88 -27.28 -7.01 -17.46
C ALA A 88 -28.36 -8.11 -17.45
N VAL A 89 -28.44 -8.90 -16.38
CA VAL A 89 -29.46 -9.95 -16.21
C VAL A 89 -30.87 -9.35 -16.07
N GLY A 90 -30.99 -8.21 -15.36
CA GLY A 90 -32.25 -7.49 -15.18
C GLY A 90 -32.73 -6.70 -16.40
N ALA A 91 -31.87 -6.48 -17.40
CA ALA A 91 -32.22 -5.74 -18.60
C ALA A 91 -33.27 -6.49 -19.46
N PRO A 92 -34.23 -5.78 -20.07
CA PRO A 92 -35.22 -6.40 -20.96
C PRO A 92 -34.54 -7.09 -22.15
N ALA A 93 -35.11 -8.20 -22.61
CA ALA A 93 -34.58 -8.94 -23.75
C ALA A 93 -34.49 -8.05 -25.00
N GLY A 94 -33.38 -8.14 -25.74
CA GLY A 94 -33.15 -7.37 -26.95
C GLY A 94 -31.69 -6.93 -27.10
N LYS A 95 -31.45 -5.97 -28.01
CA LYS A 95 -30.11 -5.47 -28.35
C LYS A 95 -29.36 -4.91 -27.14
N GLN A 96 -30.06 -4.26 -26.21
CA GLN A 96 -29.46 -3.69 -25.01
C GLN A 96 -28.92 -4.75 -24.05
N ARG A 97 -29.65 -5.87 -23.84
CA ARG A 97 -29.17 -6.97 -23.01
C ARG A 97 -27.97 -7.68 -23.64
N ALA A 98 -28.00 -7.88 -24.96
CA ALA A 98 -26.86 -8.46 -25.68
C ALA A 98 -25.60 -7.59 -25.55
N ALA A 99 -25.74 -6.27 -25.71
CA ALA A 99 -24.63 -5.32 -25.51
C ALA A 99 -24.11 -5.33 -24.07
N ALA A 100 -25.00 -5.32 -23.08
CA ALA A 100 -24.62 -5.37 -21.66
C ALA A 100 -23.85 -6.66 -21.32
N LEU A 101 -24.31 -7.82 -21.80
CA LEU A 101 -23.62 -9.10 -21.61
C LEU A 101 -22.27 -9.13 -22.33
N LEU A 102 -22.18 -8.57 -23.54
CA LEU A 102 -20.91 -8.47 -24.27
C LEU A 102 -19.89 -7.59 -23.52
N CYS A 103 -20.33 -6.50 -22.90
CA CYS A 103 -19.46 -5.63 -22.12
C CYS A 103 -18.87 -6.30 -20.87
N LEU A 104 -19.51 -7.36 -20.32
CA LEU A 104 -18.98 -8.10 -19.17
C LEU A 104 -17.71 -8.89 -19.51
N PHE A 105 -17.44 -9.18 -20.78
CA PHE A 105 -16.19 -9.85 -21.17
C PHE A 105 -14.95 -8.97 -20.93
N LEU A 106 -15.07 -7.64 -21.08
CA LEU A 106 -13.94 -6.71 -20.91
C LEU A 106 -13.32 -6.74 -19.50
N PRO A 107 -14.08 -6.58 -18.39
CA PRO A 107 -13.51 -6.67 -17.05
C PRO A 107 -12.96 -8.06 -16.72
N VAL A 108 -13.50 -9.14 -17.31
CA VAL A 108 -12.94 -10.50 -17.15
C VAL A 108 -11.56 -10.60 -17.82
N LEU A 109 -11.40 -10.04 -19.02
CA LEU A 109 -10.09 -9.96 -19.69
C LEU A 109 -9.11 -9.09 -18.88
N ALA A 110 -9.55 -7.96 -18.35
CA ALA A 110 -8.73 -7.11 -17.48
C ALA A 110 -8.31 -7.82 -16.19
N LEU A 111 -9.21 -8.59 -15.58
CA LEU A 111 -8.91 -9.42 -14.41
C LEU A 111 -7.91 -10.53 -14.74
N GLY A 112 -8.06 -11.17 -15.91
CA GLY A 112 -7.09 -12.16 -16.40
C GLY A 112 -5.72 -11.57 -16.72
N TRP A 113 -5.67 -10.29 -17.10
CA TRP A 113 -4.40 -9.58 -17.25
C TRP A 113 -3.77 -9.27 -15.88
N LEU A 114 -4.56 -8.75 -14.92
CA LEU A 114 -4.13 -8.50 -13.55
C LEU A 114 -3.58 -9.75 -12.87
N SER A 115 -4.23 -10.92 -13.04
CA SER A 115 -3.76 -12.17 -12.44
C SER A 115 -2.44 -12.68 -13.02
N ARG A 116 -2.04 -12.22 -14.21
CA ARG A 116 -0.72 -12.52 -14.79
C ARG A 116 0.36 -11.55 -14.35
N THR A 117 0.01 -10.31 -14.05
CA THR A 117 0.98 -9.29 -13.60
C THR A 117 1.25 -9.38 -12.10
N VAL A 118 0.30 -9.88 -11.32
CA VAL A 118 0.47 -10.08 -9.86
C VAL A 118 0.93 -11.52 -9.61
N PRO A 119 2.19 -11.74 -9.16
CA PRO A 119 2.67 -13.09 -8.88
C PRO A 119 1.84 -13.76 -7.77
N PRO A 120 1.42 -15.03 -7.97
CA PRO A 120 0.69 -15.77 -6.94
C PRO A 120 1.65 -16.06 -5.78
N GLY A 121 1.39 -15.49 -4.60
CA GLY A 121 2.17 -15.79 -3.40
C GLY A 121 2.66 -14.59 -2.59
N VAL A 122 2.28 -13.35 -2.93
CA VAL A 122 2.45 -12.21 -2.02
C VAL A 122 1.13 -11.98 -1.29
N PRO A 123 0.91 -12.58 -0.10
CA PRO A 123 -0.28 -12.31 0.67
C PRO A 123 -0.30 -10.83 1.09
N GLY A 124 -1.21 -10.07 0.49
CA GLY A 124 -1.92 -8.97 1.15
C GLY A 124 -1.17 -7.67 1.44
N GLU A 125 0.14 -7.56 1.29
CA GLU A 125 0.84 -6.28 1.49
C GLU A 125 1.01 -5.55 0.17
N ALA A 126 -0.11 -5.01 -0.31
CA ALA A 126 -0.12 -3.94 -1.28
C ALA A 126 0.72 -2.77 -0.72
N GLY A 127 1.98 -2.69 -1.15
CA GLY A 127 2.76 -1.47 -1.00
C GLY A 127 1.93 -0.35 -1.60
N VAL A 128 1.35 0.48 -0.73
CA VAL A 128 0.69 1.71 -1.12
C VAL A 128 1.76 2.49 -1.85
N LEU A 129 1.74 2.48 -3.19
CA LEU A 129 2.52 3.45 -3.95
C LEU A 129 2.17 4.80 -3.33
N PRO A 130 3.17 5.62 -2.92
CA PRO A 130 2.89 6.95 -2.45
C PRO A 130 2.18 7.66 -3.59
N VAL A 131 0.85 7.76 -3.46
CA VAL A 131 0.06 8.67 -4.27
C VAL A 131 0.76 10.00 -4.03
N ALA A 132 1.26 10.60 -5.11
CA ALA A 132 1.77 11.95 -5.12
C ALA A 132 0.62 12.89 -4.72
N GLY A 133 0.26 12.87 -3.45
CA GLY A 133 -0.53 13.89 -2.81
C GLY A 133 0.37 15.10 -2.85
N GLY A 134 -0.01 16.08 -3.66
CA GLY A 134 0.54 17.42 -3.54
C GLY A 134 0.28 17.88 -2.12
N SER A 135 1.24 17.65 -1.23
CA SER A 135 1.34 18.39 0.00
C SER A 135 1.62 19.81 -0.43
N VAL A 136 0.62 20.66 -0.22
CA VAL A 136 0.81 22.11 -0.16
C VAL A 136 2.05 22.36 0.68
N ARG A 137 3.05 22.92 0.01
CA ARG A 137 4.33 23.36 0.54
C ARG A 137 4.08 24.32 1.70
N GLU A 138 4.15 23.81 2.93
CA GLU A 138 4.28 24.65 4.10
C GLU A 138 5.77 25.04 4.19
N GLU A 139 6.03 26.26 3.71
CA GLU A 139 7.33 26.91 3.66
C GLU A 139 7.84 27.16 5.10
N SER A 140 8.40 26.12 5.73
CA SER A 140 9.14 26.27 6.98
C SER A 140 10.55 26.75 6.66
N ARG A 141 10.74 28.06 6.92
CA ARG A 141 11.98 28.84 6.99
C ARG A 141 13.29 28.03 6.92
N ALA A 142 14.06 28.36 5.87
CA ALA A 142 15.48 28.11 5.77
C ALA A 142 16.25 28.70 6.97
N ALA A 143 17.02 27.84 7.65
CA ALA A 143 18.23 28.23 8.35
C ALA A 143 19.41 28.21 7.35
N PRO A 144 20.44 29.06 7.52
CA PRO A 144 21.47 29.26 6.53
C PRO A 144 22.42 28.06 6.46
N THR A 145 22.49 27.44 5.28
CA THR A 145 23.49 26.46 4.87
C THR A 145 24.87 27.08 4.91
N THR A 146 25.76 26.47 5.70
CA THR A 146 27.20 26.65 5.58
C THR A 146 27.71 25.74 4.46
N ASP A 147 28.29 26.38 3.45
CA ASP A 147 29.04 25.72 2.38
C ASP A 147 30.19 24.88 2.94
N ARG A 148 30.23 23.59 2.60
CA ARG A 148 31.51 22.87 2.38
C ARG A 148 31.32 21.59 1.56
N ALA A 149 31.77 21.71 0.31
CA ALA A 149 32.48 20.72 -0.50
C ALA A 149 32.04 19.24 -0.42
N SER A 150 31.34 18.79 -1.46
CA SER A 150 31.20 17.37 -1.80
C SER A 150 32.52 16.78 -2.34
N PRO A 151 33.01 15.65 -1.80
CA PRO A 151 33.83 14.71 -2.54
C PRO A 151 32.94 13.70 -3.30
N GLY A 152 33.40 13.28 -4.47
CA GLY A 152 32.64 12.52 -5.48
C GLY A 152 32.20 11.09 -5.12
N PRO A 153 31.58 10.38 -6.09
CA PRO A 153 30.98 9.07 -5.91
C PRO A 153 32.06 7.99 -5.86
N GLY A 154 32.67 7.81 -4.70
CA GLY A 154 33.45 6.62 -4.37
C GLY A 154 32.52 5.51 -3.89
N SER A 155 32.50 4.41 -4.61
CA SER A 155 32.02 3.11 -4.13
C SER A 155 32.51 2.87 -2.71
N SER A 156 31.58 2.79 -1.75
CA SER A 156 31.87 2.42 -0.37
C SER A 156 32.69 1.13 -0.36
N PRO A 157 33.87 1.13 0.28
CA PRO A 157 34.60 -0.11 0.48
C PRO A 157 33.74 -1.01 1.35
N GLU A 158 33.64 -2.27 0.91
CA GLU A 158 33.20 -3.43 1.65
C GLU A 158 34.14 -3.60 2.86
N GLY A 159 33.94 -2.72 3.86
CA GLY A 159 34.81 -2.54 5.00
C GLY A 159 34.41 -3.52 6.10
N ALA A 160 35.38 -4.30 6.55
CA ALA A 160 35.28 -5.13 7.74
C ALA A 160 34.61 -4.36 8.90
N PRO A 161 33.68 -5.00 9.63
CA PRO A 161 32.92 -4.34 10.69
C PRO A 161 33.88 -3.77 11.75
N PRO A 162 33.70 -2.51 12.17
CA PRO A 162 34.50 -1.93 13.24
C PRO A 162 34.34 -2.77 14.52
N PRO A 163 35.41 -2.92 15.33
CA PRO A 163 35.34 -3.65 16.59
C PRO A 163 34.41 -2.92 17.57
N GLY A 164 33.16 -3.38 17.63
CA GLY A 164 32.07 -2.76 18.41
C GLY A 164 30.74 -2.80 17.66
N GLY A 165 30.39 -3.95 17.07
CA GLY A 165 29.24 -4.12 16.18
C GLY A 165 27.95 -3.57 16.77
N LYS A 166 27.23 -2.78 15.96
CA LYS A 166 25.85 -2.37 16.27
C LYS A 166 24.89 -3.40 15.70
N VAL A 167 23.79 -3.63 16.39
CA VAL A 167 22.68 -4.43 15.85
C VAL A 167 21.99 -3.64 14.75
N GLU A 168 21.91 -4.18 13.56
CA GLU A 168 21.11 -3.61 12.47
C GLU A 168 19.70 -4.21 12.52
N LEU A 169 18.68 -3.35 12.67
CA LEU A 169 17.28 -3.76 12.61
C LEU A 169 16.73 -3.40 11.22
N TYR A 170 16.65 -4.39 10.35
CA TYR A 170 15.98 -4.28 9.06
C TYR A 170 14.47 -4.33 9.26
N PHE A 171 13.77 -3.27 8.86
CA PHE A 171 12.32 -3.15 9.06
C PHE A 171 11.63 -2.46 7.88
N SER A 172 10.33 -2.70 7.74
CA SER A 172 9.48 -2.02 6.76
C SER A 172 8.37 -1.25 7.45
N PRO A 173 8.10 0.02 7.08
CA PRO A 173 7.03 0.81 7.69
C PRO A 173 5.63 0.26 7.43
N SER A 174 5.48 -0.61 6.42
CA SER A 174 4.22 -1.29 6.12
C SER A 174 4.04 -2.58 6.92
N CYS A 175 5.08 -3.10 7.59
CA CYS A 175 5.02 -4.38 8.29
C CYS A 175 4.55 -4.19 9.75
N PRO A 176 3.38 -4.74 10.15
CA PRO A 176 2.86 -4.54 11.51
C PRO A 176 3.78 -5.07 12.61
N ALA A 177 4.45 -6.20 12.38
CA ALA A 177 5.39 -6.79 13.33
C ALA A 177 6.68 -5.96 13.51
N CYS A 178 7.04 -5.16 12.51
CA CYS A 178 8.19 -4.26 12.60
C CYS A 178 7.95 -3.13 13.60
N GLY A 179 6.72 -2.61 13.69
CA GLY A 179 6.41 -1.48 14.58
C GLY A 179 6.68 -1.79 16.05
N GLU A 180 6.37 -3.00 16.51
CA GLU A 180 6.69 -3.43 17.88
C GLU A 180 8.21 -3.53 18.11
N ALA A 181 8.94 -4.12 17.16
CA ALA A 181 10.39 -4.26 17.25
C ALA A 181 11.10 -2.90 17.26
N VAL A 182 10.66 -1.97 16.41
CA VAL A 182 11.16 -0.58 16.36
C VAL A 182 10.88 0.13 17.67
N LEU A 183 9.67 0.04 18.19
CA LEU A 183 9.28 0.69 19.44
C LEU A 183 10.09 0.16 20.64
N GLU A 184 10.31 -1.15 20.71
CA GLU A 184 11.12 -1.76 21.77
C GLU A 184 12.59 -1.37 21.69
N ALA A 185 13.17 -1.38 20.49
CA ALA A 185 14.56 -0.99 20.27
C ALA A 185 14.77 0.50 20.56
N ALA A 186 13.89 1.37 20.07
CA ALA A 186 13.95 2.81 20.32
C ALA A 186 13.76 3.17 21.79
N ARG A 187 12.92 2.45 22.54
CA ARG A 187 12.79 2.63 23.99
C ARG A 187 14.04 2.20 24.75
N ALA A 188 14.72 1.15 24.29
CA ALA A 188 15.92 0.62 24.94
C ALA A 188 17.16 1.48 24.67
N ASP A 189 17.26 2.07 23.48
CA ASP A 189 18.37 2.93 23.06
C ASP A 189 17.88 3.98 22.05
N PRO A 190 17.36 5.13 22.53
CA PRO A 190 16.79 6.16 21.66
C PRO A 190 17.85 6.90 20.83
N GLU A 191 19.11 6.90 21.26
CA GLU A 191 20.20 7.61 20.57
C GLU A 191 20.88 6.73 19.50
N GLY A 192 20.58 5.42 19.46
CA GLY A 192 21.14 4.50 18.48
C GLY A 192 22.64 4.24 18.68
N GLU A 193 23.09 4.18 19.92
CA GLU A 193 24.49 3.87 20.25
C GLU A 193 24.83 2.41 19.95
N ARG A 194 23.89 1.49 20.16
CA ARG A 194 24.07 0.04 20.07
C ARG A 194 23.30 -0.61 18.92
N TRP A 195 22.40 0.13 18.28
CA TRP A 195 21.66 -0.36 17.13
C TRP A 195 21.47 0.72 16.07
N VAL A 196 21.17 0.28 14.85
CA VAL A 196 20.85 1.15 13.72
C VAL A 196 19.63 0.58 12.98
N PRO A 197 18.54 1.34 12.83
CA PRO A 197 17.44 0.95 11.97
C PRO A 197 17.83 1.04 10.49
N VAL A 198 17.45 0.01 9.73
CA VAL A 198 17.64 -0.07 8.29
C VAL A 198 16.26 -0.21 7.62
N VAL A 199 15.82 0.82 6.90
CA VAL A 199 14.50 0.82 6.24
C VAL A 199 14.54 0.04 4.93
N VAL A 200 13.62 -0.91 4.78
CA VAL A 200 13.44 -1.76 3.59
C VAL A 200 11.96 -1.79 3.16
N PRO A 201 11.63 -1.63 1.87
CA PRO A 201 12.55 -1.23 0.80
C PRO A 201 12.97 0.23 0.99
N GLY A 202 14.16 0.58 0.50
CA GLY A 202 14.69 1.95 0.59
C GLY A 202 13.80 3.03 -0.08
N THR A 203 12.84 2.64 -0.92
CA THR A 203 11.81 3.55 -1.47
C THR A 203 10.84 4.07 -0.40
N ALA A 204 10.69 3.36 0.72
CA ALA A 204 9.86 3.75 1.85
C ALA A 204 10.64 4.49 2.96
N PHE A 205 11.85 4.97 2.67
CA PHE A 205 12.74 5.57 3.67
C PHE A 205 12.09 6.70 4.49
N HIS A 206 11.42 7.64 3.82
CA HIS A 206 10.75 8.77 4.49
C HIS A 206 9.69 8.30 5.50
N LEU A 207 8.89 7.29 5.15
CA LEU A 207 7.88 6.73 6.06
C LEU A 207 8.55 6.04 7.26
N GLY A 208 9.69 5.40 7.05
CA GLY A 208 10.49 4.80 8.12
C GLY A 208 11.08 5.83 9.07
N GLU A 209 11.58 6.96 8.55
CA GLU A 209 12.06 8.07 9.39
C GLU A 209 10.94 8.65 10.26
N GLU A 210 9.75 8.86 9.69
CA GLU A 210 8.58 9.31 10.46
C GLU A 210 8.16 8.32 11.55
N GLU A 211 8.22 7.03 11.28
CA GLU A 211 7.91 5.98 12.25
C GLU A 211 8.93 5.94 13.40
N LEU A 212 10.21 6.03 13.07
CA LEU A 212 11.30 6.11 14.06
C LEU A 212 11.20 7.36 14.93
N ALA A 213 10.91 8.51 14.32
CA ALA A 213 10.69 9.76 15.04
C ALA A 213 9.49 9.65 15.99
N ARG A 214 8.38 9.04 15.55
CA ARG A 214 7.21 8.75 16.39
C ARG A 214 7.52 7.78 17.54
N ALA A 215 8.45 6.84 17.34
CA ALA A 215 8.93 5.93 18.36
C ALA A 215 9.93 6.58 19.35
N GLY A 216 10.35 7.83 19.11
CA GLY A 216 11.28 8.58 19.94
C GLY A 216 12.77 8.30 19.64
N TYR A 217 13.06 7.64 18.51
CA TYR A 217 14.43 7.41 18.05
C TYR A 217 15.03 8.69 17.45
N ARG A 218 16.28 8.99 17.84
CA ARG A 218 17.04 10.19 17.45
C ARG A 218 18.38 9.88 16.78
N GLY A 219 18.75 8.60 16.73
CA GLY A 219 20.00 8.16 16.10
C GLY A 219 19.97 8.20 14.57
N ALA A 220 21.08 7.75 13.98
CA ALA A 220 21.19 7.64 12.52
C ALA A 220 20.27 6.53 11.97
N VAL A 221 19.73 6.75 10.77
CA VAL A 221 18.89 5.79 10.04
C VAL A 221 19.58 5.40 8.74
N ARG A 222 19.54 4.11 8.38
CA ARG A 222 20.06 3.61 7.10
C ARG A 222 18.92 3.13 6.21
N ARG A 223 19.20 3.01 4.92
CA ARG A 223 18.30 2.43 3.92
C ARG A 223 18.98 1.32 3.17
N ASP A 224 18.21 0.30 2.83
CA ASP A 224 18.67 -0.79 1.98
C ASP A 224 17.56 -1.21 1.01
N ALA A 225 17.93 -1.81 -0.11
CA ALA A 225 16.99 -2.36 -1.06
C ALA A 225 16.35 -3.65 -0.53
N ARG A 226 17.08 -4.45 0.26
CA ARG A 226 16.65 -5.78 0.73
C ARG A 226 17.16 -6.09 2.13
N SER A 227 16.41 -6.93 2.85
CA SER A 227 16.85 -7.51 4.13
C SER A 227 17.75 -8.71 3.89
N PRO A 228 18.85 -8.89 4.64
CA PRO A 228 19.73 -10.06 4.54
C PRO A 228 19.02 -11.37 4.94
N CYS A 229 17.98 -11.31 5.77
CA CYS A 229 17.16 -12.47 6.11
C CYS A 229 16.14 -12.86 5.01
N GLY A 230 15.95 -12.02 3.98
CA GLY A 230 14.85 -12.17 3.02
C GLY A 230 13.45 -11.83 3.56
N HIS A 231 13.33 -11.50 4.85
CA HIS A 231 12.11 -11.04 5.52
C HIS A 231 12.41 -9.89 6.50
N VAL A 232 11.35 -9.24 6.99
CA VAL A 232 11.41 -8.23 8.06
C VAL A 232 10.33 -8.54 9.12
N PRO A 233 10.53 -8.17 10.40
CA PRO A 233 11.77 -7.62 10.96
C PRO A 233 12.91 -8.64 10.91
N CYS A 234 14.14 -8.15 10.80
CA CYS A 234 15.35 -8.97 10.81
C CYS A 234 16.43 -8.22 11.60
N PHE A 235 16.92 -8.86 12.66
CA PHE A 235 18.05 -8.35 13.43
C PHE A 235 19.33 -9.00 12.91
N PHE A 236 20.31 -8.16 12.61
CA PHE A 236 21.58 -8.57 12.04
C PHE A 236 22.72 -8.02 12.90
N LEU A 237 23.63 -8.88 13.32
CA LEU A 237 24.75 -8.52 14.17
C LEU A 237 25.99 -9.26 13.67
N ASP A 238 27.08 -8.53 13.42
CA ASP A 238 28.37 -9.09 13.00
C ASP A 238 28.28 -10.08 11.83
N GLY A 239 27.51 -9.74 10.81
CA GLY A 239 27.41 -10.56 9.59
C GLY A 239 26.47 -11.76 9.69
N ARG A 240 25.72 -11.92 10.80
CA ARG A 240 24.76 -13.02 10.96
C ARG A 240 23.38 -12.54 11.45
N PRO A 241 22.29 -13.21 11.07
CA PRO A 241 20.99 -12.99 11.69
C PRO A 241 21.01 -13.47 13.14
N VAL A 242 20.36 -12.72 14.02
CA VAL A 242 20.22 -13.04 15.45
C VAL A 242 18.75 -13.04 15.86
N ALA A 243 18.42 -13.79 16.91
CA ALA A 243 17.06 -13.82 17.44
C ALA A 243 16.68 -12.45 18.04
N ARG A 244 15.38 -12.13 18.06
CA ARG A 244 14.87 -10.86 18.61
C ARG A 244 15.29 -10.67 20.07
N GLU A 245 15.21 -11.73 20.87
CA GLU A 245 15.55 -11.69 22.29
C GLU A 245 17.05 -11.44 22.51
N GLU A 246 17.90 -12.09 21.72
CA GLU A 246 19.36 -11.89 21.73
C GLU A 246 19.69 -10.45 21.35
N ALA A 247 19.12 -9.95 20.24
CA ALA A 247 19.33 -8.58 19.76
C ALA A 247 18.89 -7.54 20.80
N LEU A 248 17.69 -7.67 21.36
CA LEU A 248 17.18 -6.72 22.37
C LEU A 248 17.96 -6.80 23.68
N SER A 249 18.47 -7.98 24.05
CA SER A 249 19.36 -8.11 25.21
C SER A 249 20.66 -7.32 25.00
N PHE A 250 21.25 -7.38 23.80
CA PHE A 250 22.43 -6.60 23.42
C PHE A 250 22.14 -5.09 23.44
N VAL A 251 20.97 -4.66 22.94
CA VAL A 251 20.56 -3.25 22.96
C VAL A 251 20.30 -2.75 24.39
N ARG A 252 19.87 -3.61 25.33
CA ARG A 252 19.61 -3.22 26.73
C ARG A 252 20.85 -3.25 27.62
N GLN A 253 21.72 -4.22 27.41
CA GLN A 253 22.97 -4.36 28.16
C GLN A 253 23.93 -3.28 27.69
N GLY A 254 23.85 -2.09 28.31
CA GLY A 254 24.95 -1.14 28.24
C GLY A 254 26.26 -1.87 28.52
N ARG A 255 27.32 -1.52 27.78
CA ARG A 255 28.64 -2.16 27.86
C ARG A 255 28.97 -2.41 29.34
N PRO A 256 29.34 -3.64 29.78
CA PRO A 256 29.95 -3.77 31.08
C PRO A 256 31.13 -2.79 31.09
N GLU A 257 31.15 -1.85 32.03
CA GLU A 257 32.28 -0.95 32.18
C GLU A 257 33.55 -1.83 32.33
N PRO A 258 34.61 -1.55 31.55
CA PRO A 258 35.85 -2.32 31.62
C PRO A 258 36.52 -2.24 32.99
#